data_AF-A0A354WKP4-F1
#
_entry.id   AF-A0A354WKP4-F1
#
_cell.length_a   1.000
_cell.length_b   1.000
_cell.length_c   1.000
_cell.angle_alpha   90.00
_cell.angle_beta   90.00
_cell.angle_gamma   90.00
#
_symmetry.space_group_name_H-M   'P 1'
#
loop_
_entity.id
_entity.type
_entity.pdbx_description
1 polymer ?
#
loop_
_entity_poly.entity_id
_entity_poly.type
_entity_poly.pdbx_seq_one_letter_code
_entity_poly.pdbx_strand_id
1 'polypeptide(L)'
;MWNSAITAYFHYLGFMLAFAALTVEVFNLKKEMTLDEAKRVAFADAVYGIAATIILITGILRVIYFGKGSDYYLNNPFFQAKMAVFILVSLFSLYPTFTFILWFKDLQKGQIPSLEIAKFNRITWLIKGELICFTVLPLLAAVMARMSQWS
;
A
#
# COMPACT_ATOMS: atom_id res chain seq x y z
N MET A 1 -13.14 -24.58 -2.89
CA MET A 1 -12.91 -24.14 -1.50
C MET A 1 -11.50 -23.61 -1.28
N TRP A 2 -10.44 -24.39 -1.54
CA TRP A 2 -9.04 -23.99 -1.34
C TRP A 2 -8.61 -22.71 -2.08
N ASN A 3 -8.95 -22.56 -3.37
CA ASN A 3 -8.56 -21.37 -4.15
C ASN A 3 -9.10 -20.06 -3.55
N SER A 4 -10.35 -20.07 -3.07
CA SER A 4 -10.97 -18.90 -2.42
C SER A 4 -10.27 -18.56 -1.10
N ALA A 5 -9.96 -19.57 -0.28
CA ALA A 5 -9.25 -19.39 0.99
C ALA A 5 -7.83 -18.85 0.78
N ILE A 6 -7.07 -19.42 -0.17
CA ILE A 6 -5.72 -18.98 -0.51
C ILE A 6 -5.73 -17.53 -1.02
N THR A 7 -6.68 -17.20 -1.90
CA THR A 7 -6.81 -15.83 -2.42
C THR A 7 -7.12 -14.83 -1.31
N ALA A 8 -8.03 -15.18 -0.39
CA ALA A 8 -8.34 -14.34 0.76
C ALA A 8 -7.12 -14.19 1.70
N TYR A 9 -6.40 -15.28 1.96
CA TYR A 9 -5.18 -15.26 2.78
C TYR A 9 -4.14 -14.28 2.22
N PHE A 10 -3.80 -14.39 0.92
CA PHE A 10 -2.83 -13.49 0.30
C PHE A 10 -3.33 -12.04 0.25
N HIS A 11 -4.64 -11.82 0.09
CA HIS A 11 -5.20 -10.47 0.19
C HIS A 11 -4.93 -9.86 1.57
N TYR A 12 -5.23 -10.59 2.64
CA TYR A 12 -5.03 -10.12 4.02
C TYR A 12 -3.54 -9.98 4.37
N LEU A 13 -2.72 -10.94 3.96
CA LEU A 13 -1.27 -10.87 4.14
C LEU A 13 -0.70 -9.64 3.43
N GLY A 14 -1.15 -9.36 2.21
CA GLY A 14 -0.79 -8.13 1.49
C GLY A 14 -1.14 -6.87 2.31
N PHE A 15 -2.33 -6.80 2.90
CA PHE A 15 -2.70 -5.68 3.78
C PHE A 15 -1.77 -5.54 4.99
N MET A 16 -1.42 -6.66 5.65
CA MET A 16 -0.52 -6.66 6.81
C MET A 16 0.90 -6.20 6.42
N LEU A 17 1.43 -6.72 5.31
CA LEU A 17 2.75 -6.36 4.80
C LEU A 17 2.81 -4.89 4.37
N ALA A 18 1.79 -4.40 3.67
CA ALA A 18 1.72 -3.01 3.25
C ALA A 18 1.66 -2.05 4.45
N PHE A 19 0.83 -2.34 5.45
CA PHE A 19 0.76 -1.54 6.67
C PHE A 19 2.09 -1.55 7.43
N ALA A 20 2.73 -2.71 7.56
CA ALA A 20 4.03 -2.83 8.21
C ALA A 20 5.12 -2.06 7.46
N ALA A 21 5.17 -2.16 6.13
CA ALA A 21 6.12 -1.45 5.28
C ALA A 21 5.99 0.07 5.40
N LEU A 22 4.77 0.60 5.23
CA LEU A 22 4.49 2.03 5.41
C LEU A 22 4.87 2.51 6.83
N THR A 23 4.63 1.69 7.85
CA THR A 23 5.04 2.01 9.22
C THR A 23 6.56 2.10 9.35
N VAL A 24 7.30 1.16 8.76
CA VAL A 24 8.77 1.19 8.73
C VAL A 24 9.28 2.46 8.03
N GLU A 25 8.69 2.83 6.90
CA GLU A 25 9.05 4.06 6.18
C GLU A 25 8.82 5.31 7.04
N VAL A 26 7.66 5.44 7.68
CA VAL A 26 7.33 6.58 8.55
C VAL A 26 8.37 6.77 9.66
N PHE A 27 8.85 5.68 10.26
CA PHE A 27 9.78 5.75 11.39
C PHE A 27 11.27 5.82 11.00
N ASN A 28 11.65 5.34 9.81
CA ASN A 28 13.05 5.31 9.36
C ASN A 28 13.39 6.45 8.39
N LEU A 29 12.41 7.04 7.71
CA LEU A 29 12.66 8.21 6.85
C LEU A 29 12.94 9.45 7.71
N LYS A 30 14.21 9.83 7.77
CA LYS A 30 14.70 10.98 8.53
C LYS A 30 15.51 11.91 7.61
N LYS A 31 15.69 13.16 8.02
CA LYS A 31 16.52 14.11 7.25
C LYS A 31 17.98 13.68 7.23
N GLU A 32 18.47 13.23 8.38
CA GLU A 32 19.80 12.65 8.56
C GLU A 32 19.58 11.18 8.89
N MET A 33 19.90 10.31 7.95
CA MET A 33 19.78 8.86 8.09
C MET A 33 21.17 8.24 8.12
N THR A 34 21.30 7.17 8.86
CA THR A 34 22.36 6.19 8.67
C THR A 34 22.16 5.41 7.37
N LEU A 35 23.22 4.76 6.89
CA LEU A 35 23.15 3.88 5.72
C LEU A 35 22.11 2.76 5.92
N ASP A 36 22.03 2.21 7.13
CA ASP A 36 21.10 1.13 7.45
C ASP A 36 19.64 1.58 7.49
N GLU A 37 19.37 2.79 7.99
CA GLU A 37 18.03 3.39 7.91
C GLU A 37 17.60 3.63 6.46
N ALA A 38 18.51 4.15 5.62
CA ALA A 38 18.22 4.35 4.20
C ALA A 38 17.93 3.02 3.47
N LYS A 39 18.68 1.95 3.78
CA LYS A 39 18.42 0.60 3.26
C LYS A 39 17.06 0.05 3.73
N ARG A 40 16.69 0.27 4.99
CA ARG A 40 15.39 -0.15 5.54
C ARG A 40 14.23 0.54 4.84
N VAL A 41 14.33 1.84 4.58
CA VAL A 41 13.31 2.60 3.84
C VAL A 41 13.16 2.05 2.42
N ALA A 42 14.28 1.88 1.68
CA ALA A 42 14.21 1.35 0.31
C ALA A 42 13.68 -0.09 0.25
N PHE A 43 14.02 -0.93 1.23
CA PHE A 43 13.48 -2.28 1.33
C PHE A 43 11.98 -2.28 1.68
N ALA A 44 11.56 -1.43 2.62
CA ALA A 44 10.16 -1.29 2.99
C ALA A 44 9.31 -0.86 1.79
N ASP A 45 9.76 0.12 1.00
CA ASP A 45 9.05 0.57 -0.21
C ASP A 45 8.91 -0.54 -1.25
N ALA A 46 9.95 -1.36 -1.45
CA ALA A 46 9.87 -2.53 -2.32
C ALA A 46 8.84 -3.56 -1.81
N VAL A 47 8.84 -3.84 -0.49
CA VAL A 47 7.83 -4.72 0.13
C VAL A 47 6.43 -4.14 -0.01
N TYR A 48 6.27 -2.84 0.16
CA TYR A 48 5.00 -2.15 -0.02
C TYR A 48 4.48 -2.28 -1.45
N GLY A 49 5.31 -2.05 -2.47
CA GLY A 49 4.93 -2.22 -3.87
C GLY A 49 4.51 -3.66 -4.22
N ILE A 50 5.23 -4.66 -3.71
CA ILE A 50 4.86 -6.08 -3.86
C ILE A 50 3.54 -6.37 -3.16
N ALA A 51 3.36 -5.88 -1.93
CA ALA A 51 2.15 -6.07 -1.15
C ALA A 51 0.92 -5.42 -1.82
N ALA A 52 1.06 -4.20 -2.34
CA ALA A 52 0.02 -3.51 -3.10
C ALA A 52 -0.37 -4.30 -4.36
N THR A 53 0.62 -4.86 -5.07
CA THR A 53 0.38 -5.72 -6.23
C THR A 53 -0.40 -6.98 -5.87
N ILE A 54 -0.03 -7.64 -4.76
CA ILE A 54 -0.75 -8.81 -4.23
C ILE A 54 -2.19 -8.43 -3.88
N ILE A 55 -2.40 -7.31 -3.17
CA ILE A 55 -3.74 -6.82 -2.81
C ILE A 55 -4.59 -6.60 -4.06
N LEU A 56 -4.04 -5.98 -5.10
CA LEU A 56 -4.75 -5.69 -6.34
C LEU A 56 -5.16 -6.97 -7.07
N ILE A 57 -4.20 -7.88 -7.32
CA ILE A 57 -4.45 -9.14 -8.04
C ILE A 57 -5.48 -9.98 -7.28
N THR A 58 -5.28 -10.19 -5.98
CA THR A 58 -6.21 -10.97 -5.16
C THR A 58 -7.56 -10.27 -5.01
N GLY A 59 -7.60 -8.94 -5.00
CA GLY A 59 -8.83 -8.15 -4.99
C GLY A 59 -9.67 -8.37 -6.26
N ILE A 60 -9.03 -8.32 -7.44
CA ILE A 60 -9.67 -8.62 -8.72
C ILE A 60 -10.21 -10.04 -8.74
N LEU A 61 -9.41 -11.03 -8.32
CA LEU A 61 -9.84 -12.43 -8.25
C LEU A 61 -11.05 -12.60 -7.34
N ARG A 62 -11.10 -11.88 -6.21
CA ARG A 62 -12.26 -11.91 -5.30
C ARG A 62 -13.51 -11.28 -5.93
N VAL A 63 -13.37 -10.23 -6.74
CA VAL A 63 -14.53 -9.62 -7.42
C VAL A 63 -15.08 -10.52 -8.51
N ILE A 64 -14.21 -11.14 -9.31
CA ILE A 64 -14.62 -11.90 -10.51
C ILE A 64 -15.02 -13.35 -10.16
N TYR A 65 -14.27 -14.03 -9.27
CA TYR A 65 -14.40 -15.48 -9.10
C TYR A 65 -14.88 -15.95 -7.73
N PHE A 66 -14.57 -15.23 -6.66
CA PHE A 66 -14.74 -15.75 -5.28
C PHE A 66 -15.66 -14.94 -4.37
N GLY A 67 -16.26 -13.87 -4.90
CA GLY A 67 -17.11 -12.93 -4.17
C GLY A 67 -18.59 -13.09 -4.52
N LYS A 68 -19.36 -12.02 -4.30
CA LYS A 68 -20.81 -11.97 -4.57
C LYS A 68 -21.16 -11.69 -6.05
N GLY A 69 -20.21 -11.85 -6.96
CA GLY A 69 -20.33 -11.45 -8.37
C GLY A 69 -19.98 -9.98 -8.62
N SER A 70 -19.56 -9.66 -9.86
CA SER A 70 -19.09 -8.31 -10.24
C SER A 70 -20.14 -7.23 -10.04
N ASP A 71 -21.39 -7.51 -10.38
CA ASP A 71 -22.49 -6.54 -10.34
C ASP A 71 -22.76 -6.03 -8.93
N TYR A 72 -22.63 -6.90 -7.93
CA TYR A 72 -22.72 -6.53 -6.53
C TYR A 72 -21.66 -5.50 -6.14
N TYR A 73 -20.41 -5.70 -6.57
CA TYR A 73 -19.31 -4.80 -6.23
C TYR A 73 -19.42 -3.47 -6.98
N LEU A 74 -19.66 -3.51 -8.29
CA LEU A 74 -19.68 -2.31 -9.14
C LEU A 74 -20.81 -1.35 -8.77
N ASN A 75 -21.94 -1.85 -8.25
CA ASN A 75 -23.07 -1.02 -7.80
C ASN A 75 -22.99 -0.61 -6.32
N ASN A 76 -21.97 -1.03 -5.58
CA ASN A 76 -21.83 -0.67 -4.17
C ASN A 76 -20.97 0.60 -3.99
N PRO A 77 -21.51 1.71 -3.46
CA PRO A 77 -20.77 2.96 -3.32
C PRO A 77 -19.54 2.85 -2.42
N PHE A 78 -19.53 1.93 -1.44
CA PHE A 78 -18.39 1.72 -0.55
C PHE A 78 -17.30 0.88 -1.21
N PHE A 79 -17.65 0.01 -2.16
CA PHE A 79 -16.67 -0.62 -3.03
C PHE A 79 -16.01 0.42 -3.94
N GLN A 80 -16.80 1.28 -4.58
CA GLN A 80 -16.28 2.36 -5.43
C GLN A 80 -15.36 3.30 -4.65
N ALA A 81 -15.77 3.73 -3.45
CA ALA A 81 -14.94 4.55 -2.57
C ALA A 81 -13.64 3.82 -2.16
N LYS A 82 -13.72 2.54 -1.81
CA LYS A 82 -12.53 1.73 -1.49
C LYS A 82 -11.56 1.68 -2.66
N MET A 83 -12.05 1.46 -3.87
CA MET A 83 -11.23 1.41 -5.08
C MET A 83 -10.61 2.77 -5.39
N ALA A 84 -11.36 3.87 -5.23
CA ALA A 84 -10.84 5.22 -5.40
C ALA A 84 -9.70 5.52 -4.41
N VAL A 85 -9.87 5.17 -3.12
CA VAL A 85 -8.82 5.33 -2.10
C VAL A 85 -7.60 4.48 -2.43
N PHE A 86 -7.80 3.21 -2.83
CA PHE A 86 -6.69 2.32 -3.17
C PHE A 86 -5.87 2.86 -4.36
N ILE A 87 -6.55 3.29 -5.44
CA ILE A 87 -5.90 3.88 -6.62
C ILE A 87 -5.16 5.16 -6.24
N LEU A 88 -5.79 6.05 -5.48
CA LEU A 88 -5.17 7.31 -5.06
C LEU A 88 -3.90 7.07 -4.25
N VAL A 89 -3.95 6.16 -3.27
CA VAL A 89 -2.79 5.77 -2.46
C VAL A 89 -1.69 5.15 -3.32
N SER A 90 -2.03 4.24 -4.25
CA SER A 90 -1.06 3.65 -5.18
C SER A 90 -0.44 4.66 -6.14
N LEU A 91 -1.14 5.72 -6.51
CA LEU A 91 -0.58 6.78 -7.36
C LEU A 91 0.35 7.70 -6.55
N PHE A 92 -0.01 8.01 -5.30
CA PHE A 92 0.85 8.80 -4.41
C PHE A 92 2.17 8.08 -4.12
N SER A 93 2.13 6.76 -3.94
CA SER A 93 3.32 5.96 -3.64
C SER A 93 4.34 5.93 -4.77
N LEU A 94 3.93 6.15 -6.02
CA LEU A 94 4.86 6.18 -7.15
C LEU A 94 5.97 7.22 -6.97
N TYR A 95 5.67 8.38 -6.37
CA TYR A 95 6.66 9.45 -6.20
C TYR A 95 7.76 9.08 -5.18
N PRO A 96 7.45 8.61 -3.96
CA PRO A 96 8.43 7.99 -3.06
C PRO A 96 9.18 6.82 -3.72
N THR A 97 8.47 5.89 -4.36
CA THR A 97 9.07 4.70 -4.98
C THR A 97 10.13 5.07 -6.01
N PHE A 98 9.84 5.98 -6.94
CA PHE A 98 10.85 6.43 -7.90
C PHE A 98 12.05 7.12 -7.24
N THR A 99 11.83 7.81 -6.12
CA THR A 99 12.94 8.39 -5.35
C THR A 99 13.82 7.30 -4.74
N PHE A 100 13.24 6.29 -4.12
CA PHE A 100 14.00 5.22 -3.46
C PHE A 100 14.66 4.27 -4.46
N ILE A 101 14.09 4.08 -5.64
CA ILE A 101 14.75 3.35 -6.75
C ILE A 101 16.07 4.05 -7.14
N LEU A 102 16.08 5.38 -7.19
CA LEU A 102 17.30 6.13 -7.51
C LEU A 102 18.39 5.97 -6.44
N TRP A 103 18.01 5.73 -5.17
CA TRP A 103 18.96 5.48 -4.08
C TRP A 103 19.73 4.18 -4.25
N PHE A 104 19.19 3.21 -5.00
CA PHE A 104 19.79 1.89 -5.12
C PHE A 104 21.27 1.94 -5.52
N LYS A 105 21.63 2.84 -6.44
CA LYS A 105 23.02 3.03 -6.88
C LYS A 105 23.94 3.54 -5.76
N ASP A 106 23.45 4.45 -4.94
CA ASP A 106 24.22 5.04 -3.84
C ASP A 106 24.36 4.06 -2.68
N LEU A 107 23.27 3.35 -2.36
CA LEU A 107 23.25 2.32 -1.32
C LEU A 107 24.19 1.15 -1.64
N GLN A 108 24.31 0.75 -2.91
CA GLN A 108 25.29 -0.25 -3.34
C GLN A 108 26.75 0.19 -3.13
N LYS A 109 27.01 1.50 -3.23
CA LYS A 109 28.34 2.08 -2.98
C LYS A 109 28.59 2.38 -1.50
N GLY A 110 27.65 2.04 -0.62
CA GLY A 110 27.73 2.38 0.81
C GLY A 110 27.55 3.87 1.10
N GLN A 111 26.99 4.62 0.16
CA GLN A 111 26.76 6.06 0.29
C GLN A 111 25.34 6.32 0.80
N ILE A 112 25.21 7.33 1.67
CA ILE A 112 23.93 7.76 2.21
C ILE A 112 23.27 8.70 1.17
N PRO A 113 22.07 8.37 0.66
CA PRO A 113 21.37 9.25 -0.27
C PRO A 113 21.06 10.58 0.41
N SER A 114 21.39 11.70 -0.23
CA SER A 114 21.02 13.02 0.26
C SER A 114 19.68 13.46 -0.32
N LEU A 115 18.79 13.96 0.54
CA LEU A 115 17.54 14.57 0.14
C LEU A 115 17.57 16.06 0.43
N GLU A 116 17.21 16.87 -0.56
CA GLU A 116 16.86 18.26 -0.31
C GLU A 116 15.66 18.35 0.64
N ILE A 117 15.65 19.35 1.52
CA ILE A 117 14.61 19.55 2.55
C ILE A 117 13.21 19.57 1.95
N ALA A 118 13.03 20.25 0.81
CA ALA A 118 11.73 20.32 0.13
C ALA A 118 11.24 18.93 -0.31
N LYS A 119 12.15 18.11 -0.86
CA LYS A 119 11.85 16.74 -1.30
C LYS A 119 11.57 15.83 -0.12
N PHE A 120 12.38 15.91 0.94
CA PHE A 120 12.18 15.18 2.19
C PHE A 120 10.78 15.45 2.76
N ASN A 121 10.42 16.72 2.96
CA ASN A 121 9.11 17.10 3.52
C ASN A 121 7.96 16.55 2.67
N ARG A 122 8.05 16.61 1.34
CA ARG A 122 7.02 16.08 0.44
C ARG A 122 6.84 14.57 0.60
N ILE A 123 7.94 13.81 0.61
CA ILE A 123 7.90 12.35 0.77
C ILE A 123 7.34 11.98 2.14
N THR A 124 7.78 12.66 3.21
CA THR A 124 7.25 12.42 4.56
C THR A 124 5.74 12.63 4.64
N TRP A 125 5.21 13.69 4.03
CA TRP A 125 3.77 13.94 4.02
C TRP A 125 3.00 12.92 3.18
N LEU A 126 3.56 12.50 2.03
CA LEU A 126 2.95 11.45 1.19
C LEU A 126 2.84 10.13 1.95
N ILE A 127 3.93 9.62 2.52
CA ILE A 127 3.94 8.33 3.23
C ILE A 127 3.01 8.36 4.45
N LYS A 128 2.98 9.47 5.20
CA LYS A 128 2.01 9.63 6.31
C LYS A 128 0.56 9.64 5.81
N GLY A 129 0.29 10.34 4.71
CA GLY A 129 -1.02 10.36 4.07
C GLY A 129 -1.43 8.98 3.56
N GLU A 130 -0.52 8.26 2.92
CA GLU A 130 -0.70 6.88 2.45
C GLU A 130 -1.06 5.96 3.62
N LEU A 131 -0.32 5.99 4.72
CA LEU A 131 -0.63 5.19 5.91
C LEU A 131 -2.04 5.47 6.45
N ILE A 132 -2.41 6.75 6.58
CA ILE A 132 -3.75 7.16 7.04
C ILE A 132 -4.82 6.65 6.07
N CYS A 133 -4.70 6.93 4.78
CA CYS A 133 -5.65 6.47 3.77
C CYS A 133 -5.73 4.94 3.71
N PHE A 134 -4.61 4.25 3.90
CA PHE A 134 -4.55 2.79 3.91
C PHE A 134 -5.36 2.19 5.07
N THR A 135 -5.40 2.84 6.23
CA THR A 135 -6.25 2.42 7.37
C THR A 135 -7.75 2.55 7.10
N VAL A 136 -8.16 3.42 6.16
CA VAL A 136 -9.56 3.60 5.77
C VAL A 136 -10.07 2.43 4.91
N LEU A 137 -9.19 1.77 4.14
CA LEU A 137 -9.54 0.66 3.26
C LEU A 137 -10.25 -0.53 3.98
N PRO A 138 -9.75 -1.06 5.11
CA PRO A 138 -10.44 -2.12 5.84
C PRO A 138 -11.77 -1.65 6.44
N LEU A 139 -11.88 -0.38 6.86
CA LEU A 139 -13.15 0.20 7.33
C LEU A 139 -14.20 0.17 6.20
N LEU A 140 -13.86 0.68 5.01
CA LEU A 140 -14.77 0.68 3.86
C LEU A 140 -15.18 -0.75 3.47
N ALA A 141 -14.24 -1.70 3.50
CA ALA A 141 -14.54 -3.10 3.25
C ALA A 141 -15.51 -3.70 4.29
N ALA A 142 -15.33 -3.38 5.57
CA ALA A 142 -16.17 -3.89 6.65
C ALA A 142 -17.59 -3.29 6.60
N VAL A 143 -17.71 -2.00 6.27
CA VAL A 143 -18.99 -1.31 6.10
C VAL A 143 -19.73 -1.85 4.86
N MET A 144 -19.05 -1.96 3.71
CA MET A 144 -19.55 -2.61 2.49
C MET A 144 -20.14 -4.01 2.77
N ALA A 145 -19.42 -4.85 3.54
CA ALA A 145 -19.86 -6.20 3.86
C ALA A 145 -21.18 -6.24 4.65
N ARG A 146 -21.42 -5.25 5.52
CA ARG A 146 -22.59 -5.21 6.40
C ARG A 146 -23.83 -4.57 5.77
N MET A 147 -23.68 -3.54 4.94
CA MET A 147 -24.85 -2.95 4.26
C MET A 147 -25.44 -3.85 3.18
N SER A 148 -24.70 -4.85 2.71
CA SER A 148 -25.20 -5.83 1.76
C SER A 148 -26.12 -6.91 2.33
N GLN A 149 -26.41 -6.87 3.62
CA GLN A 149 -27.39 -7.75 4.27
C GLN A 149 -28.77 -7.08 4.40
N TRP A 150 -28.95 -5.88 3.83
CA TRP A 150 -30.15 -5.04 3.95
C TRP A 150 -30.96 -4.91 2.64
N SER A 151 -30.66 -5.72 1.63
CA SER A 151 -31.38 -5.83 0.34
C SER A 151 -31.63 -7.28 0.01
#